data_AF-T1HFE2-F1
#
_entry.id   AF-T1HFE2-F1
#
_cell.length_a   1.000
_cell.length_b   1.000
_cell.length_c   1.000
_cell.angle_alpha   90.00
_cell.angle_beta   90.00
_cell.angle_gamma   90.00
#
_symmetry.space_group_name_H-M   'P 1'
#
loop_
_entity.id
_entity.type
_entity.pdbx_description
1 polymer ?
#
loop_
_entity_poly.entity_id
_entity_poly.type
_entity_poly.pdbx_seq_one_letter_code
_entity_poly.pdbx_strand_id
1 'polypeptide(L)'
;TLQGHNLLNDEIIDFYLKMISERSKTEDHLPKVFSFSCFFYQILIRYGYEAVKSWTEYTNIFFFDLLMIPIHMPNHWCLVIVDFKKKLISYYDSLGGTNFFCLHRIQQYLVEEYNTKHKLEMSMEGWIKCSVKDIPKQYNRVDCGVFCCTYADYLARNAAFTFSQKDIPEIRQRMIREITMGKLL
;
A
#
# COMPACT_ATOMS: atom_id res chain seq x y z
N THR A 1 13.41 -13.57 6.26
CA THR A 1 11.95 -13.64 6.05
C THR A 1 11.53 -13.93 4.61
N LEU A 2 12.33 -13.62 3.58
CA LEU A 2 11.96 -13.92 2.18
C LEU A 2 12.16 -15.38 1.74
N GLN A 3 13.02 -16.15 2.42
CA GLN A 3 13.29 -17.56 2.09
C GLN A 3 12.12 -18.47 2.44
N GLY A 4 11.81 -19.42 1.55
CA GLY A 4 10.87 -20.51 1.80
C GLY A 4 9.44 -20.04 2.10
N HIS A 5 8.86 -20.59 3.16
CA HIS A 5 7.49 -20.35 3.61
C HIS A 5 7.41 -19.37 4.80
N ASN A 6 8.36 -18.44 4.91
CA ASN A 6 8.35 -17.46 5.99
C ASN A 6 7.42 -16.29 5.66
N LEU A 7 6.74 -15.79 6.70
CA LEU A 7 6.05 -14.51 6.65
C LEU A 7 7.07 -13.39 6.43
N LEU A 8 6.70 -12.44 5.56
CA LEU A 8 7.50 -11.21 5.43
C LEU A 8 7.30 -10.37 6.70
N ASN A 9 8.40 -9.83 7.22
CA ASN A 9 8.37 -8.84 8.28
C ASN A 9 8.17 -7.43 7.70
N ASP A 10 7.83 -6.53 8.61
CA ASP A 10 7.72 -5.08 8.42
C ASP A 10 8.89 -4.48 7.62
N GLU A 11 10.14 -4.78 7.98
CA GLU A 11 11.32 -4.21 7.30
C GLU A 11 11.32 -4.48 5.80
N ILE A 12 10.95 -5.71 5.39
CA ILE A 12 10.91 -6.09 3.98
C ILE A 12 9.74 -5.41 3.26
N ILE A 13 8.56 -5.32 3.90
CA ILE A 13 7.41 -4.64 3.32
C ILE A 13 7.72 -3.15 3.10
N ASP A 14 8.20 -2.47 4.13
CA ASP A 14 8.53 -1.04 4.08
C ASP A 14 9.62 -0.75 3.05
N PHE A 15 10.69 -1.56 3.04
CA PHE A 15 11.79 -1.40 2.09
C PHE A 15 11.31 -1.60 0.64
N TYR A 16 10.52 -2.64 0.37
CA TYR A 16 10.07 -2.94 -0.98
C TYR A 16 9.06 -1.90 -1.51
N LEU A 17 8.12 -1.45 -0.68
CA LEU A 17 7.20 -0.36 -1.06
C LEU A 17 7.94 0.97 -1.30
N LYS A 18 9.01 1.21 -0.54
CA LYS A 18 9.89 2.36 -0.77
C LYS A 18 10.60 2.25 -2.11
N MET A 19 11.13 1.08 -2.49
CA MET A 19 11.71 0.85 -3.81
C MET A 19 10.73 1.13 -4.95
N ILE A 20 9.47 0.70 -4.81
CA ILE A 20 8.40 1.01 -5.79
C ILE A 20 8.17 2.51 -5.90
N SER A 21 8.12 3.21 -4.77
CA SER A 21 7.96 4.66 -4.74
C SER A 21 9.14 5.39 -5.39
N GLU A 22 10.38 4.94 -5.16
CA GLU A 22 11.56 5.55 -5.80
C GLU A 22 11.60 5.30 -7.32
N ARG A 23 11.28 4.08 -7.80
CA ARG A 23 11.13 3.82 -9.25
C ARG A 23 10.11 4.77 -9.88
N SER A 24 8.99 4.96 -9.22
CA SER A 24 7.88 5.82 -9.68
C SER A 24 8.24 7.31 -9.72
N LYS A 25 9.35 7.73 -9.08
CA LYS A 25 9.89 9.09 -9.21
C LYS A 25 10.84 9.24 -10.40
N THR A 26 11.54 8.17 -10.77
CA THR A 26 12.56 8.21 -11.84
C THR A 26 11.97 7.92 -13.22
N GLU A 27 10.80 7.30 -13.28
CA GLU A 27 10.15 6.92 -14.53
C GLU A 27 8.89 7.76 -14.77
N ASP A 28 9.02 8.83 -15.56
CA ASP A 28 7.98 9.86 -15.76
C ASP A 28 6.65 9.33 -16.34
N HIS A 29 6.66 8.18 -16.99
CA HIS A 29 5.46 7.56 -17.57
C HIS A 29 4.61 6.80 -16.52
N LEU A 30 5.14 6.58 -15.32
CA LEU A 30 4.46 5.89 -14.23
C LEU A 30 3.71 6.88 -13.31
N PRO A 31 2.64 6.44 -12.64
CA PRO A 31 2.01 7.20 -11.56
C PRO A 31 3.01 7.62 -10.48
N LYS A 32 2.90 8.83 -9.95
CA LYS A 32 3.66 9.23 -8.76
C LYS A 32 3.13 8.50 -7.53
N VAL A 33 3.99 7.79 -6.82
CA VAL A 33 3.59 6.96 -5.67
C VAL A 33 4.24 7.46 -4.38
N PHE A 34 3.45 7.52 -3.31
CA PHE A 34 3.95 7.68 -1.94
C PHE A 34 3.59 6.44 -1.11
N SER A 35 4.57 5.82 -0.48
CA SER A 35 4.38 4.69 0.44
C SER A 35 4.49 5.14 1.90
N PHE A 36 3.47 4.85 2.70
CA PHE A 36 3.55 4.94 4.15
C PHE A 36 4.29 3.73 4.74
N SER A 37 4.89 3.92 5.91
CA SER A 37 5.40 2.81 6.72
C SER A 37 4.25 1.93 7.24
N CYS A 38 4.48 0.64 7.42
CA CYS A 38 3.55 -0.33 8.00
C CYS A 38 3.08 -0.01 9.41
N PHE A 39 3.79 0.86 10.13
CA PHE A 39 3.36 1.33 11.44
C PHE A 39 2.30 2.45 11.38
N PHE A 40 2.19 3.16 10.24
CA PHE A 40 1.30 4.32 10.11
C PHE A 40 -0.13 4.02 10.54
N TYR A 41 -0.73 3.00 9.93
CA TYR A 41 -2.13 2.67 10.19
C TYR A 41 -2.35 2.27 11.65
N GLN A 42 -1.40 1.54 12.25
CA GLN A 42 -1.51 1.10 13.63
C GLN A 42 -1.43 2.25 14.63
N ILE A 43 -0.54 3.22 14.39
CA ILE A 43 -0.45 4.44 15.21
C ILE A 43 -1.70 5.30 15.02
N LEU A 44 -2.18 5.46 13.79
CA LEU A 44 -3.39 6.21 13.48
C LEU A 44 -4.62 5.66 14.22
N ILE A 45 -4.87 4.34 14.18
CA ILE A 45 -6.06 3.78 14.84
C ILE A 45 -5.96 3.78 16.36
N ARG A 46 -4.73 3.74 16.91
CA ARG A 46 -4.50 3.65 18.36
C ARG A 46 -4.48 5.02 19.04
N TYR A 47 -3.90 6.02 18.38
CA TYR A 47 -3.61 7.33 18.98
C TYR A 47 -4.24 8.50 18.21
N GLY A 48 -4.88 8.25 17.07
CA GLY A 48 -5.54 9.28 16.27
C GLY A 48 -4.60 10.10 15.39
N TYR A 49 -5.18 11.08 14.70
CA TYR A 49 -4.49 11.91 13.70
C TYR A 49 -3.29 12.68 14.26
N GLU A 50 -3.40 13.27 15.45
CA GLU A 50 -2.31 14.09 16.03
C GLU A 50 -1.00 13.31 16.21
N ALA A 51 -1.06 11.98 16.43
CA ALA A 51 0.12 11.14 16.55
C ALA A 51 0.84 10.87 15.21
N VAL A 52 0.15 11.04 14.07
CA VAL A 52 0.69 10.78 12.72
C VAL A 52 0.81 12.03 11.85
N LYS A 53 0.31 13.18 12.32
CA LYS A 53 0.31 14.47 11.61
C LYS A 53 1.69 14.98 11.17
N SER A 54 2.75 14.64 11.90
CA SER A 54 4.12 15.00 11.54
C SER A 54 4.76 14.06 10.52
N TRP A 55 4.17 12.89 10.23
CA TRP A 55 4.77 11.89 9.35
C TRP A 55 4.87 12.36 7.89
N THR A 56 4.05 13.35 7.54
CA THR A 56 3.96 14.01 6.23
C THR A 56 4.35 15.49 6.33
N GLU A 57 5.08 15.90 7.38
CA GLU A 57 5.48 17.30 7.60
C GLU A 57 6.23 17.90 6.41
N TYR A 58 7.14 17.12 5.81
CA TYR A 58 8.00 17.56 4.71
C TYR A 58 7.54 17.04 3.35
N THR A 59 6.32 16.50 3.23
CA THR A 59 5.82 15.93 1.98
C THR A 59 4.32 16.13 1.86
N ASN A 60 3.91 16.87 0.82
CA ASN A 60 2.49 16.97 0.48
C ASN A 60 2.04 15.71 -0.27
N ILE A 61 1.36 14.81 0.44
CA ILE A 61 0.86 13.55 -0.11
C ILE A 61 -0.20 13.73 -1.21
N PHE A 62 -0.85 14.89 -1.30
CA PHE A 62 -1.86 15.19 -2.32
C PHE A 62 -1.27 15.53 -3.70
N PHE A 63 0.07 15.64 -3.82
CA PHE A 63 0.76 15.79 -5.11
C PHE A 63 1.13 14.46 -5.77
N PHE A 64 0.86 13.34 -5.10
CA PHE A 64 1.05 12.00 -5.65
C PHE A 64 -0.24 11.53 -6.34
N ASP A 65 -0.09 10.57 -7.26
CA ASP A 65 -1.22 9.94 -7.90
C ASP A 65 -1.80 8.83 -7.01
N LEU A 66 -0.92 8.05 -6.39
CA LEU A 66 -1.25 6.91 -5.55
C LEU A 66 -0.59 7.02 -4.17
N LEU A 67 -1.36 6.70 -3.12
CA LEU A 67 -0.82 6.38 -1.81
C LEU A 67 -0.89 4.88 -1.55
N MET A 68 0.21 4.30 -1.10
CA MET A 68 0.29 2.90 -0.67
C MET A 68 0.36 2.85 0.85
N ILE A 69 -0.61 2.18 1.47
CA ILE A 69 -0.71 2.06 2.92
C ILE A 69 -0.75 0.57 3.27
N PRO A 70 0.39 -0.04 3.63
CA PRO A 70 0.41 -1.41 4.13
C PRO A 70 -0.36 -1.50 5.45
N ILE A 71 -1.24 -2.50 5.55
CA ILE A 71 -2.08 -2.77 6.72
C ILE A 71 -1.63 -4.08 7.34
N HIS A 72 -1.02 -3.99 8.52
CA HIS A 72 -0.67 -5.17 9.31
C HIS A 72 -1.86 -5.56 10.21
N MET A 73 -2.52 -6.65 9.91
CA MET A 73 -3.48 -7.32 10.80
C MET A 73 -2.79 -8.47 11.54
N PRO A 74 -3.36 -9.04 12.60
CA PRO A 74 -2.75 -10.19 13.29
C PRO A 74 -2.38 -11.32 12.33
N ASN A 75 -1.08 -11.53 12.11
CA ASN A 75 -0.50 -12.50 11.17
C ASN A 75 -0.97 -12.37 9.71
N HIS A 76 -1.36 -11.17 9.26
CA HIS A 76 -1.84 -10.98 7.88
C HIS A 76 -1.51 -9.58 7.34
N TRP A 77 -0.98 -9.54 6.12
CA TRP A 77 -0.67 -8.31 5.40
C TRP A 77 -1.72 -8.01 4.34
N CYS A 78 -2.23 -6.79 4.37
CA CYS A 78 -3.13 -6.23 3.37
C CYS A 78 -2.57 -4.90 2.86
N LEU A 79 -3.21 -4.36 1.82
CA LEU A 79 -2.81 -3.08 1.23
C LEU A 79 -4.04 -2.20 1.03
N VAL A 80 -3.95 -0.94 1.44
CA VAL A 80 -4.86 0.11 0.97
C VAL A 80 -4.16 0.94 -0.09
N ILE A 81 -4.86 1.20 -1.20
CA ILE A 81 -4.47 2.18 -2.21
C ILE A 81 -5.46 3.34 -2.20
N VAL A 82 -4.94 4.56 -2.09
CA VAL A 82 -5.67 5.79 -2.39
C VAL A 82 -5.26 6.22 -3.79
N ASP A 83 -6.20 6.25 -4.73
CA ASP A 83 -6.02 6.76 -6.08
C ASP A 83 -6.74 8.12 -6.18
N PHE A 84 -5.96 9.20 -6.17
CA PHE A 84 -6.51 10.56 -6.18
C PHE A 84 -7.16 10.91 -7.51
N LYS A 85 -6.61 10.41 -8.63
CA LYS A 85 -7.15 10.63 -9.98
C LYS A 85 -8.53 10.01 -10.12
N LYS A 86 -8.74 8.82 -9.56
CA LYS A 86 -10.03 8.10 -9.60
C LYS A 86 -10.92 8.40 -8.39
N LYS A 87 -10.47 9.20 -7.43
CA LYS A 87 -11.13 9.41 -6.13
C LYS A 87 -11.54 8.07 -5.48
N LEU A 88 -10.62 7.12 -5.43
CA LEU A 88 -10.89 5.75 -4.99
C LEU A 88 -9.99 5.36 -3.82
N ILE A 89 -10.58 4.82 -2.75
CA ILE A 89 -9.85 4.15 -1.67
C ILE A 89 -10.19 2.67 -1.74
N SER A 90 -9.21 1.86 -2.10
CA SER A 90 -9.39 0.43 -2.38
C SER A 90 -8.56 -0.44 -1.44
N TYR A 91 -9.19 -1.48 -0.89
CA TYR A 91 -8.56 -2.45 0.01
C TYR A 91 -8.29 -3.77 -0.72
N TYR A 92 -7.04 -4.22 -0.68
CA TYR A 92 -6.56 -5.43 -1.32
C TYR A 92 -6.19 -6.44 -0.25
N ASP A 93 -6.84 -7.61 -0.34
CA ASP A 93 -6.67 -8.72 0.58
C ASP A 93 -6.62 -10.02 -0.22
N SER A 94 -5.47 -10.67 -0.18
CA SER A 94 -5.18 -11.94 -0.85
C SER A 94 -5.97 -13.11 -0.28
N LEU A 95 -6.51 -13.01 0.94
CA LEU A 95 -7.46 -13.96 1.51
C LEU A 95 -8.92 -13.60 1.21
N GLY A 96 -9.17 -12.48 0.51
CA GLY A 96 -10.51 -12.08 0.09
C GLY A 96 -11.35 -11.42 1.18
N GLY A 97 -10.74 -10.97 2.27
CA GLY A 97 -11.41 -10.21 3.33
C GLY A 97 -11.92 -8.84 2.88
N THR A 98 -12.58 -8.16 3.81
CA THR A 98 -13.04 -6.77 3.68
C THR A 98 -12.69 -6.00 4.94
N ASN A 99 -12.38 -4.72 4.82
CA ASN A 99 -12.13 -3.89 5.98
C ASN A 99 -12.66 -2.46 5.78
N PHE A 100 -13.99 -2.31 5.84
CA PHE A 100 -14.63 -1.00 5.67
C PHE A 100 -14.30 -0.01 6.79
N PHE A 101 -14.00 -0.50 7.99
CA PHE A 101 -13.50 0.32 9.08
C PHE A 101 -12.16 0.96 8.71
N CYS A 102 -11.20 0.16 8.21
CA CYS A 102 -9.92 0.65 7.72
C CYS A 102 -10.11 1.71 6.61
N LEU A 103 -10.92 1.41 5.60
CA LEU A 103 -11.21 2.34 4.51
C LEU A 103 -11.82 3.66 5.02
N HIS A 104 -12.74 3.61 5.99
CA HIS A 104 -13.31 4.80 6.61
C HIS A 104 -12.27 5.60 7.40
N ARG A 105 -11.40 4.92 8.17
CA ARG A 105 -10.33 5.58 8.93
C ARG A 105 -9.30 6.26 8.03
N ILE A 106 -8.92 5.63 6.91
CA ILE A 106 -8.04 6.25 5.92
C ILE A 106 -8.71 7.48 5.28
N GLN A 107 -10.00 7.41 4.94
CA GLN A 107 -10.75 8.57 4.46
C GLN A 107 -10.73 9.72 5.48
N GLN A 108 -10.98 9.44 6.77
CA GLN A 108 -10.93 10.46 7.82
C GLN A 108 -9.55 11.12 7.91
N TYR A 109 -8.49 10.30 7.91
CA TYR A 109 -7.12 10.79 7.89
C TYR A 109 -6.86 11.75 6.71
N LEU A 110 -7.31 11.42 5.50
CA LEU A 110 -7.12 12.30 4.33
C LEU A 110 -7.78 13.67 4.54
N VAL A 111 -8.99 13.71 5.10
CA VAL A 111 -9.69 14.96 5.40
C VAL A 111 -8.95 15.74 6.49
N GLU A 112 -8.58 15.09 7.59
CA GLU A 112 -7.84 15.71 8.70
C GLU A 112 -6.50 16.28 8.23
N GLU A 113 -5.77 15.52 7.40
CA GLU A 113 -4.49 15.91 6.83
C GLU A 113 -4.62 17.09 5.87
N TYR A 114 -5.56 17.03 4.94
CA TYR A 114 -5.80 18.13 4.00
C TYR A 114 -6.20 19.40 4.74
N ASN A 115 -7.16 19.31 5.66
CA ASN A 115 -7.65 20.46 6.40
C ASN A 115 -6.56 21.09 7.27
N THR A 116 -5.71 20.26 7.87
CA THR A 116 -4.62 20.73 8.70
C THR A 116 -3.52 21.44 7.90
N LYS A 117 -3.12 20.88 6.76
CA LYS A 117 -1.99 21.39 5.95
C LYS A 117 -2.40 22.53 5.02
N HIS A 118 -3.63 22.51 4.49
CA HIS A 118 -4.12 23.53 3.56
C HIS A 118 -5.00 24.60 4.21
N LYS A 119 -5.47 24.39 5.44
CA LYS A 119 -6.44 25.28 6.12
C LYS A 119 -7.74 25.48 5.32
N LEU A 120 -8.13 24.46 4.57
CA LEU A 120 -9.33 24.41 3.72
C LEU A 120 -10.10 23.12 4.00
N GLU A 121 -11.40 23.08 3.70
CA GLU A 121 -12.19 21.85 3.85
C GLU A 121 -12.03 20.92 2.64
N MET A 122 -11.57 19.69 2.87
CA MET A 122 -11.53 18.66 1.84
C MET A 122 -12.93 18.09 1.59
N SER A 123 -13.44 18.23 0.37
CA SER A 123 -14.64 17.53 -0.05
C SER A 123 -14.34 16.06 -0.37
N MET A 124 -15.12 15.16 0.24
CA MET A 124 -15.15 13.72 -0.11
C MET A 124 -16.21 13.40 -1.17
N GLU A 125 -16.76 14.42 -1.85
CA GLU A 125 -17.73 14.23 -2.91
C GLU A 125 -17.13 13.46 -4.12
N GLY A 126 -17.86 12.43 -4.55
CA GLY A 126 -17.45 11.53 -5.62
C GLY A 126 -16.40 10.50 -5.23
N TRP A 127 -15.98 10.44 -3.96
CA TRP A 127 -15.06 9.41 -3.49
C TRP A 127 -15.74 8.06 -3.28
N ILE A 128 -15.09 7.00 -3.75
CA ILE A 128 -15.58 5.63 -3.62
C ILE A 128 -14.66 4.85 -2.68
N LYS A 129 -15.24 3.97 -1.86
CA LYS A 129 -14.53 2.99 -1.03
C LYS A 129 -14.93 1.59 -1.42
N CYS A 130 -13.97 0.71 -1.69
CA CYS A 130 -14.27 -0.69 -1.98
C CYS A 130 -13.20 -1.66 -1.48
N SER A 131 -13.60 -2.91 -1.25
CA SER A 131 -12.66 -4.03 -1.10
C SER A 131 -12.62 -4.80 -2.42
N VAL A 132 -11.46 -4.88 -3.04
CA VAL A 132 -11.32 -5.46 -4.39
C VAL A 132 -11.37 -6.99 -4.31
N LYS A 133 -12.27 -7.60 -5.07
CA LYS A 133 -12.52 -9.04 -5.03
C LYS A 133 -11.84 -9.81 -6.16
N ASP A 134 -11.89 -9.25 -7.37
CA ASP A 134 -11.34 -9.85 -8.60
C ASP A 134 -9.82 -9.63 -8.70
N ILE A 135 -9.08 -10.21 -7.76
CA ILE A 135 -7.62 -10.16 -7.67
C ILE A 135 -7.05 -11.56 -7.39
N PRO A 136 -5.80 -11.85 -7.79
CA PRO A 136 -5.15 -13.12 -7.47
C PRO A 136 -5.23 -13.43 -5.98
N LYS A 137 -5.59 -14.66 -5.60
CA LYS A 137 -5.75 -15.05 -4.19
C LYS A 137 -4.60 -15.92 -3.71
N GLN A 138 -4.30 -15.83 -2.42
CA GLN A 138 -3.42 -16.78 -1.75
C GLN A 138 -4.21 -18.01 -1.30
N TYR A 139 -3.53 -19.15 -1.26
CA TYR A 139 -4.10 -20.43 -0.78
C TYR A 139 -3.30 -21.04 0.38
N ASN A 140 -2.37 -20.27 0.96
CA ASN A 140 -1.63 -20.65 2.17
C ASN A 140 -1.68 -19.52 3.21
N ARG A 141 -0.93 -19.66 4.31
CA ARG A 141 -0.94 -18.69 5.44
C ARG A 141 0.28 -17.76 5.49
N VAL A 142 1.19 -17.83 4.51
CA VAL A 142 2.53 -17.24 4.64
C VAL A 142 2.88 -16.23 3.54
N ASP A 143 2.10 -16.20 2.46
CA ASP A 143 2.42 -15.39 1.29
C ASP A 143 1.73 -14.01 1.26
N CYS A 144 0.90 -13.67 2.24
CA CYS A 144 0.16 -12.39 2.26
C CYS A 144 1.08 -11.17 2.06
N GLY A 145 2.28 -11.17 2.64
CA GLY A 145 3.27 -10.11 2.43
C GLY A 145 3.76 -10.02 0.98
N VAL A 146 3.99 -11.17 0.32
CA VAL A 146 4.43 -11.20 -1.09
C VAL A 146 3.30 -10.71 -2.00
N PHE A 147 2.06 -11.15 -1.76
CA PHE A 147 0.89 -10.64 -2.47
C PHE A 147 0.73 -9.13 -2.27
N CYS A 148 0.86 -8.63 -1.04
CA CYS A 148 0.82 -7.20 -0.73
C CYS A 148 1.82 -6.39 -1.58
N CYS A 149 3.09 -6.78 -1.57
CA CYS A 149 4.14 -6.14 -2.38
C CYS A 149 3.88 -6.27 -3.89
N THR A 150 3.38 -7.43 -4.34
CA THR A 150 3.10 -7.67 -5.77
C THR A 150 1.90 -6.85 -6.25
N TYR A 151 0.84 -6.73 -5.46
CA TYR A 151 -0.28 -5.85 -5.79
C TYR A 151 0.18 -4.40 -5.92
N ALA A 152 0.97 -3.92 -4.95
CA ALA A 152 1.54 -2.58 -4.96
C ALA A 152 2.34 -2.33 -6.25
N ASP A 153 3.24 -3.24 -6.61
CA ASP A 153 4.08 -3.09 -7.81
C ASP A 153 3.26 -3.00 -9.10
N TYR A 154 2.28 -3.89 -9.28
CA TYR A 154 1.40 -3.87 -10.46
C TYR A 154 0.56 -2.59 -10.54
N LEU A 155 -0.01 -2.15 -9.41
CA LEU A 155 -0.82 -0.93 -9.33
C LEU A 155 0.02 0.33 -9.60
N ALA A 156 1.25 0.39 -9.09
CA ALA A 156 2.20 1.46 -9.41
C ALA A 156 2.63 1.51 -10.88
N ARG A 157 2.38 0.44 -11.65
CA ARG A 157 2.63 0.41 -13.10
C ARG A 157 1.36 0.58 -13.94
N ASN A 158 0.22 0.83 -13.30
CA ASN A 158 -1.11 0.75 -13.95
C ASN A 158 -1.30 -0.58 -14.71
N ALA A 159 -0.70 -1.67 -14.23
CA ALA A 159 -0.73 -2.97 -14.88
C ALA A 159 -1.87 -3.84 -14.33
N ALA A 160 -2.50 -4.63 -15.22
CA ALA A 160 -3.45 -5.65 -14.82
C ALA A 160 -2.73 -6.80 -14.10
N PHE A 161 -3.34 -7.39 -13.07
CA PHE A 161 -2.75 -8.52 -12.37
C PHE A 161 -2.72 -9.77 -13.26
N THR A 162 -1.52 -10.23 -13.61
CA THR A 162 -1.30 -11.41 -14.46
C THR A 162 -0.57 -12.53 -13.73
N PHE A 163 -0.50 -12.46 -12.39
CA PHE A 163 0.15 -13.47 -11.55
C PHE A 163 -0.87 -14.27 -10.73
N SER A 164 -0.42 -15.37 -10.14
CA SER A 164 -1.21 -16.28 -9.33
C SER A 164 -0.38 -16.83 -8.16
N GLN A 165 -1.00 -17.64 -7.30
CA GLN A 165 -0.29 -18.35 -6.23
C GLN A 165 0.87 -19.22 -6.76
N LYS A 166 0.80 -19.73 -7.99
CA LYS A 166 1.84 -20.60 -8.58
C LYS A 166 3.14 -19.85 -8.85
N ASP A 167 3.06 -18.54 -9.06
CA ASP A 167 4.20 -17.68 -9.41
C ASP A 167 4.94 -17.16 -8.16
N ILE A 168 4.34 -17.31 -6.97
CA ILE A 168 4.88 -16.78 -5.72
C ILE A 168 6.29 -17.28 -5.39
N PRO A 169 6.66 -18.56 -5.59
CA PRO A 169 8.04 -19.00 -5.40
C PRO A 169 9.04 -18.22 -6.25
N GLU A 170 8.72 -17.97 -7.52
CA GLU A 170 9.58 -17.20 -8.43
C GLU A 170 9.60 -15.71 -8.05
N ILE A 171 8.45 -15.14 -7.71
CA ILE A 171 8.33 -13.76 -7.25
C ILE A 171 9.18 -13.54 -5.99
N ARG A 172 9.20 -14.48 -5.04
CA ARG A 172 10.08 -14.42 -3.86
C ARG A 172 11.56 -14.37 -4.26
N GLN A 173 11.99 -15.20 -5.21
CA GLN A 173 13.37 -15.17 -5.70
C GLN A 173 13.70 -13.86 -6.42
N ARG A 174 12.74 -13.30 -7.17
CA ARG A 174 12.87 -11.99 -7.80
C ARG A 174 13.03 -10.89 -6.74
N MET A 175 12.16 -10.85 -5.72
CA MET A 175 12.23 -9.89 -4.62
C MET A 175 13.59 -9.93 -3.89
N ILE A 176 14.14 -11.13 -3.64
CA ILE A 176 15.47 -11.27 -3.03
C ILE A 176 16.55 -10.61 -3.89
N ARG A 177 16.53 -10.85 -5.21
CA ARG A 177 17.48 -10.24 -6.14
C ARG A 177 17.31 -8.72 -6.19
N GLU A 178 16.07 -8.25 -6.31
CA GLU A 178 15.75 -6.81 -6.37
C GLU A 178 16.22 -6.08 -5.12
N ILE A 179 15.96 -6.63 -3.93
CA ILE A 179 16.36 -6.06 -2.65
C ILE A 179 17.89 -6.04 -2.51
N THR A 180 18.56 -7.11 -2.92
CA THR A 180 20.03 -7.21 -2.86
C THR A 180 20.70 -6.23 -3.83
N MET A 181 20.07 -5.98 -4.99
CA MET A 181 20.53 -5.01 -5.98
C MET A 181 20.10 -3.57 -5.68
N GLY A 182 19.15 -3.37 -4.75
CA GLY A 182 18.53 -2.07 -4.50
C GLY A 182 17.74 -1.52 -5.69
N LYS A 183 17.29 -2.38 -6.62
CA LYS A 183 16.62 -1.98 -7.87
C LYS A 183 15.56 -3.02 -8.28
N LEU A 184 14.37 -2.54 -8.63
CA LEU A 184 13.31 -3.38 -9.21
C LEU A 184 13.68 -3.81 -10.64
N LEU A 185 13.41 -5.07 -10.99
CA LEU A 185 13.75 -5.67 -12.29
C LEU A 185 12.62 -5.53 -13.32
#